data_AF-A0A7S1QKG6-F1
#
_entry.id   AF-A0A7S1QKG6-F1
#
_cell.length_a   1.000
_cell.length_b   1.000
_cell.length_c   1.000
_cell.angle_alpha   90.00
_cell.angle_beta   90.00
_cell.angle_gamma   90.00
#
_symmetry.space_group_name_H-M   'P 1'
#
loop_
_entity.id
_entity.type
_entity.pdbx_description
1 polymer ?
#
loop_
_entity_poly.entity_id
_entity_poly.type
_entity_poly.pdbx_seq_one_letter_code
_entity_poly.pdbx_strand_id
1 'polypeptide(L)'
;VSSREYVQGAAVLMHSIALTGSQYARAVLVTTEIAKKDRDLLGNLAQVIEIERVQHPHYISNDHYRDTFTKLRIWELVMFRKVVYIDVDVIILRNIDDLFDLSEWSVPMDAEQSRYSTGMMVCEPKLTTFDDMMEKLQTTTVSMELPDLLFLKDYFDKANTKP
;
A
#
# COMPACT_ATOMS: atom_id res chain seq x y z
N VAL A 1 2.49 7.93 -1.95
CA VAL A 1 3.14 8.99 -2.77
C VAL A 1 4.43 9.41 -2.11
N SER A 2 5.56 9.05 -2.72
CA SER A 2 6.89 9.28 -2.12
C SER A 2 7.79 10.20 -2.97
N SER A 3 7.33 10.59 -4.15
CA SER A 3 8.00 11.54 -5.04
C SER A 3 6.97 12.47 -5.69
N ARG A 4 7.45 13.58 -6.28
CA ARG A 4 6.61 14.54 -7.00
C ARG A 4 5.95 13.94 -8.25
N GLU A 5 6.62 13.00 -8.91
CA GLU A 5 6.12 12.34 -10.13
C GLU A 5 4.83 11.54 -9.84
N TYR A 6 4.75 10.95 -8.65
CA TYR A 6 3.59 10.20 -8.20
C TYR A 6 2.39 11.06 -7.75
N VAL A 7 2.55 12.38 -7.60
CA VAL A 7 1.45 13.28 -7.20
C VAL A 7 0.36 13.30 -8.27
N GLN A 8 0.75 13.33 -9.55
CA GLN A 8 -0.21 13.32 -10.65
C GLN A 8 -0.96 11.99 -10.73
N GLY A 9 -0.25 10.86 -10.61
CA GLY A 9 -0.87 9.52 -10.56
C GLY A 9 -1.88 9.40 -9.42
N ALA A 10 -1.52 9.87 -8.22
CA ALA A 10 -2.45 9.88 -7.09
C ALA A 10 -3.69 10.76 -7.34
N ALA A 11 -3.52 11.95 -7.92
CA ALA A 11 -4.66 12.81 -8.25
C ALA A 11 -5.59 12.16 -9.28
N VAL A 12 -5.03 11.53 -10.32
CA VAL A 12 -5.80 10.79 -11.33
C VAL A 12 -6.54 9.62 -10.69
N LEU A 13 -5.87 8.82 -9.86
CA LEU A 13 -6.48 7.70 -9.16
C LEU A 13 -7.65 8.17 -8.27
N MET A 14 -7.42 9.17 -7.42
CA MET A 14 -8.47 9.71 -6.54
C MET A 14 -9.67 10.24 -7.33
N HIS A 15 -9.42 10.92 -8.45
CA HIS A 15 -10.49 11.39 -9.33
C HIS A 15 -11.26 10.22 -9.96
N SER A 16 -10.56 9.21 -10.46
CA SER A 16 -11.18 8.03 -11.08
C SER A 16 -12.09 7.27 -10.10
N ILE A 17 -11.66 7.08 -8.84
CA ILE A 17 -12.48 6.47 -7.79
C ILE A 17 -13.75 7.30 -7.54
N ALA A 18 -13.63 8.62 -7.45
CA ALA A 18 -14.77 9.50 -7.22
C ALA A 18 -15.82 9.40 -8.32
N LEU A 19 -15.41 9.24 -9.59
CA LEU A 19 -16.32 9.06 -10.73
C LEU A 19 -17.11 7.74 -10.69
N THR A 20 -16.65 6.75 -9.94
CA THR A 20 -17.33 5.44 -9.84
C THR A 20 -18.48 5.42 -8.83
N GLY A 21 -18.65 6.48 -8.04
CA GLY A 21 -19.66 6.56 -6.99
C GLY A 21 -19.33 5.76 -5.73
N SER A 22 -18.05 5.43 -5.50
CA SER A 22 -17.61 4.78 -4.25
C SER A 22 -18.03 5.59 -3.03
N GLN A 23 -18.60 4.91 -2.03
CA GLN A 23 -19.12 5.55 -0.81
C GLN A 23 -18.08 5.63 0.31
N TYR A 24 -16.94 4.97 0.16
CA TYR A 24 -15.91 4.92 1.19
C TYR A 24 -15.01 6.16 1.20
N ALA A 25 -14.44 6.43 2.38
CA ALA A 25 -13.44 7.48 2.54
C ALA A 25 -12.20 7.17 1.68
N ARG A 26 -11.62 8.21 1.09
CA ARG A 26 -10.40 8.11 0.29
C ARG A 26 -9.26 8.79 1.04
N ALA A 27 -8.13 8.11 1.10
CA ALA A 27 -6.92 8.65 1.70
C ALA A 27 -5.72 8.47 0.76
N VAL A 28 -4.77 9.41 0.83
CA VAL A 28 -3.48 9.33 0.14
C VAL A 28 -2.38 9.38 1.17
N LEU A 29 -1.56 8.32 1.20
CA LEU A 29 -0.36 8.28 2.02
C LEU A 29 0.75 9.08 1.33
N VAL A 30 1.33 10.03 2.04
CA VAL A 30 2.43 10.87 1.53
C VAL A 30 3.64 10.77 2.44
N THR A 31 4.84 10.70 1.88
CA THR A 31 6.05 10.83 2.69
C THR A 31 6.28 12.29 3.07
N THR A 32 7.05 12.53 4.14
CA THR A 32 7.24 13.86 4.75
C THR A 32 7.90 14.88 3.80
N GLU A 33 8.60 14.40 2.78
CA GLU A 33 9.34 15.20 1.79
C GLU A 33 8.46 15.73 0.66
N ILE A 34 7.19 15.28 0.58
CA ILE A 34 6.23 15.85 -0.37
C ILE A 34 5.94 17.30 0.01
N ALA A 35 6.20 18.20 -0.94
CA ALA A 35 6.04 19.63 -0.73
C ALA A 35 4.60 19.97 -0.31
N LYS A 36 4.46 20.95 0.60
CA LYS A 36 3.15 21.38 1.12
C LYS A 36 2.14 21.67 0.00
N LYS A 37 2.55 22.36 -1.07
CA LYS A 37 1.69 22.64 -2.23
C LYS A 37 1.09 21.40 -2.88
N ASP A 38 1.85 20.29 -2.91
CA ASP A 38 1.42 19.04 -3.54
C ASP A 38 0.52 18.26 -2.57
N ARG A 39 0.77 18.37 -1.25
CA ARG A 39 -0.15 17.88 -0.21
C ARG A 39 -1.48 18.63 -0.22
N ASP A 40 -1.45 19.95 -0.34
CA ASP A 40 -2.64 20.80 -0.42
C ASP A 40 -3.49 20.45 -1.66
N LEU A 41 -2.84 20.18 -2.80
CA LEU A 41 -3.52 19.71 -4.02
C LEU A 41 -4.25 18.38 -3.77
N LEU A 42 -3.57 17.39 -3.19
CA LEU A 42 -4.15 16.08 -2.88
C LEU A 42 -5.25 16.18 -1.81
N GLY A 43 -5.11 17.11 -0.86
CA GLY A 43 -6.08 17.38 0.21
C GLY A 43 -7.46 17.82 -0.30
N ASN A 44 -7.54 18.37 -1.52
CA ASN A 44 -8.82 18.68 -2.16
C ASN A 44 -9.55 17.45 -2.72
N LEU A 45 -8.85 16.31 -2.85
CA LEU A 45 -9.37 15.09 -3.48
C LEU A 45 -9.59 13.96 -2.48
N ALA A 46 -8.78 13.91 -1.42
CA ALA A 46 -8.75 12.84 -0.43
C ALA A 46 -8.13 13.32 0.89
N GLN A 47 -8.32 12.54 1.96
CA GLN A 47 -7.60 12.76 3.21
C GLN A 47 -6.10 12.49 3.01
N VAL A 48 -5.25 13.48 3.29
CA VAL A 48 -3.80 13.28 3.22
C VAL A 48 -3.30 12.78 4.56
N ILE A 49 -2.61 11.64 4.54
CA ILE A 49 -2.00 11.03 5.73
C ILE A 49 -0.49 11.01 5.52
N GLU A 50 0.22 11.73 6.36
CA GLU A 50 1.68 11.77 6.34
C GLU A 50 2.23 10.52 7.02
N ILE A 51 3.20 9.85 6.37
CA ILE A 51 3.85 8.64 6.87
C ILE A 51 5.36 8.74 6.73
N GLU A 52 6.06 8.04 7.61
CA GLU A 52 7.52 7.90 7.52
C GLU A 52 7.89 6.75 6.58
N ARG A 53 9.01 6.92 5.86
CA ARG A 53 9.60 5.84 5.06
C ARG A 53 9.96 4.66 5.95
N VAL A 54 9.73 3.46 5.44
CA VAL A 54 10.25 2.22 6.04
C VAL A 54 11.54 1.88 5.30
N GLN A 55 12.66 1.97 6.01
CA GLN A 55 13.96 1.56 5.49
C GLN A 55 14.27 0.14 5.91
N HIS A 56 14.74 -0.68 4.97
CA HIS A 56 15.23 -2.01 5.28
C HIS A 56 16.71 -1.93 5.66
N PRO A 57 17.13 -2.43 6.86
CA PRO A 57 18.47 -2.20 7.42
C PRO A 57 19.61 -2.74 6.54
N HIS A 58 19.34 -3.78 5.74
CA HIS A 58 20.32 -4.40 4.86
C HIS A 58 20.14 -4.06 3.37
N TYR A 59 19.19 -3.20 3.02
CA TYR A 59 18.92 -2.79 1.64
C TYR A 59 19.40 -1.35 1.44
N ILE A 60 20.72 -1.20 1.32
CA ILE A 60 21.35 0.06 0.92
C ILE A 60 21.91 -0.19 -0.48
N SER A 61 21.52 0.66 -1.45
CA SER A 61 21.90 0.65 -2.87
C SER A 61 21.07 -0.22 -3.83
N ASN A 62 19.85 0.25 -4.13
CA ASN A 62 19.38 0.47 -5.49
C ASN A 62 18.09 1.31 -5.40
N ASP A 63 18.11 2.52 -5.95
CA ASP A 63 17.03 3.52 -5.83
C ASP A 63 15.62 2.97 -6.18
N HIS A 64 15.55 1.92 -7.00
CA HIS A 64 14.30 1.35 -7.49
C HIS A 64 13.36 0.80 -6.41
N TYR A 65 13.86 0.26 -5.31
CA TYR A 65 13.02 -0.35 -4.26
C TYR A 65 13.09 0.35 -2.91
N ARG A 66 13.67 1.57 -2.89
CA ARG A 66 13.90 2.33 -1.64
C ARG A 66 12.63 2.56 -0.84
N ASP A 67 11.51 2.76 -1.53
CA ASP A 67 10.24 3.10 -0.90
C ASP A 67 9.28 1.91 -0.83
N THR A 68 9.70 0.72 -1.30
CA THR A 68 8.82 -0.46 -1.48
C THR A 68 8.19 -0.92 -0.18
N PHE A 69 8.92 -0.97 0.92
CA PHE A 69 8.39 -1.36 2.23
C PHE A 69 7.59 -0.24 2.92
N THR A 70 7.60 0.99 2.39
CA THR A 70 6.83 2.09 2.99
C THR A 70 5.32 1.80 2.95
N LYS A 71 4.84 0.94 2.03
CA LYS A 71 3.45 0.46 2.04
C LYS A 71 3.08 -0.34 3.30
N LEU A 72 4.02 -0.92 4.04
CA LEU A 72 3.71 -1.62 5.30
C LEU A 72 3.07 -0.69 6.35
N ARG A 73 3.26 0.63 6.22
CA ARG A 73 2.62 1.67 7.04
C ARG A 73 1.08 1.65 6.95
N ILE A 74 0.48 0.96 5.97
CA ILE A 74 -0.97 0.74 5.89
C ILE A 74 -1.52 0.14 7.19
N TRP A 75 -0.77 -0.74 7.84
CA TRP A 75 -1.22 -1.41 9.07
C TRP A 75 -1.21 -0.49 10.30
N GLU A 76 -0.59 0.69 10.23
CA GLU A 76 -0.68 1.71 11.28
C GLU A 76 -1.96 2.54 11.19
N LEU A 77 -2.74 2.42 10.10
CA LEU A 77 -3.95 3.20 9.86
C LEU A 77 -5.16 2.70 10.67
N VAL A 78 -4.98 2.55 11.98
CA VAL A 78 -5.98 1.99 12.92
C VAL A 78 -7.23 2.85 13.10
N MET A 79 -7.28 4.05 12.49
CA MET A 79 -8.52 4.80 12.33
C MET A 79 -9.50 4.13 11.35
N PHE A 80 -9.03 3.18 10.53
CA PHE A 80 -9.85 2.41 9.61
C PHE A 80 -9.93 0.94 10.04
N ARG A 81 -11.14 0.38 9.96
CA ARG A 81 -11.37 -1.06 10.20
C ARG A 81 -10.81 -1.94 9.08
N LYS A 82 -10.87 -1.45 7.84
CA LYS A 82 -10.46 -2.16 6.62
C LYS A 82 -10.03 -1.13 5.59
N VAL A 83 -8.99 -1.46 4.83
CA VAL A 83 -8.40 -0.60 3.79
C VAL A 83 -8.24 -1.43 2.52
N VAL A 84 -8.68 -0.87 1.38
CA VAL A 84 -8.28 -1.32 0.05
C VAL A 84 -7.14 -0.42 -0.41
N TYR A 85 -5.92 -0.94 -0.35
CA TYR A 85 -4.72 -0.26 -0.85
C TYR A 85 -4.64 -0.38 -2.37
N ILE A 86 -4.21 0.68 -3.04
CA ILE A 86 -4.03 0.74 -4.49
C ILE A 86 -2.78 1.58 -4.79
N ASP A 87 -1.86 1.07 -5.59
CA ASP A 87 -0.72 1.82 -6.12
C ASP A 87 -1.21 2.96 -7.05
N VAL A 88 -0.44 4.04 -7.12
CA VAL A 88 -0.84 5.29 -7.77
C VAL A 88 -0.71 5.28 -9.30
N ASP A 89 -0.27 4.16 -9.87
CA ASP A 89 -0.16 3.90 -11.31
C ASP A 89 -1.38 3.14 -11.87
N VAL A 90 -2.46 3.07 -11.09
CA VAL A 90 -3.74 2.44 -11.46
C VAL A 90 -4.81 3.51 -11.79
N ILE A 91 -5.76 3.15 -12.66
CA ILE A 91 -7.00 3.91 -12.88
C ILE A 91 -8.22 3.02 -12.61
N ILE A 92 -9.21 3.55 -11.89
CA ILE A 92 -10.43 2.82 -11.53
C ILE A 92 -11.56 3.21 -12.47
N LEU A 93 -12.04 2.23 -13.25
CA LEU A 93 -13.06 2.44 -14.30
C LEU A 93 -14.49 2.09 -13.85
N ARG A 94 -14.62 1.31 -12.77
CA ARG A 94 -15.89 0.85 -12.20
C ARG A 94 -15.79 0.83 -10.69
N ASN A 95 -16.93 0.87 -10.01
CA ASN A 95 -16.98 0.78 -8.56
C ASN A 95 -16.36 -0.55 -8.11
N ILE A 96 -15.52 -0.49 -7.07
CA ILE A 96 -14.76 -1.62 -6.49
C ILE A 96 -15.07 -1.79 -5.00
N ASP A 97 -16.21 -1.31 -4.54
CA ASP A 97 -16.62 -1.32 -3.14
C ASP A 97 -16.85 -2.76 -2.62
N ASP A 98 -17.09 -3.71 -3.52
CA ASP A 98 -17.19 -5.15 -3.25
C ASP A 98 -15.87 -5.75 -2.71
N LEU A 99 -14.72 -5.13 -3.00
CA LEU A 99 -13.43 -5.55 -2.43
C LEU A 99 -13.41 -5.45 -0.89
N PHE A 100 -14.25 -4.60 -0.29
CA PHE A 100 -14.37 -4.51 1.17
C PHE A 100 -15.03 -5.73 1.82
N ASP A 101 -15.67 -6.61 1.04
CA ASP A 101 -16.24 -7.87 1.54
C ASP A 101 -15.20 -8.99 1.66
N LEU A 102 -14.03 -8.83 1.04
CA LEU A 102 -12.93 -9.80 1.09
C LEU A 102 -12.19 -9.77 2.44
N SER A 103 -11.55 -10.87 2.82
CA SER A 103 -10.74 -10.98 4.04
C SER A 103 -9.31 -10.48 3.84
N GLU A 104 -8.65 -10.09 4.94
CA GLU A 104 -7.21 -9.92 4.93
C GLU A 104 -6.49 -11.27 4.83
N TRP A 105 -5.41 -11.41 4.06
CA TRP A 105 -4.91 -10.50 3.02
C TRP A 105 -5.39 -11.00 1.66
N SER A 106 -6.08 -10.15 0.89
CA SER A 106 -6.48 -10.47 -0.49
C SER A 106 -5.71 -9.63 -1.49
N VAL A 107 -5.19 -10.28 -2.55
CA VAL A 107 -4.44 -9.68 -3.67
C VAL A 107 -4.93 -10.22 -5.01
N PRO A 108 -4.91 -9.40 -6.07
CA PRO A 108 -5.15 -9.89 -7.41
C PRO A 108 -4.02 -10.84 -7.86
N MET A 109 -4.40 -11.84 -8.64
CA MET A 109 -3.48 -12.73 -9.34
C MET A 109 -3.59 -12.46 -10.84
N ASP A 110 -2.47 -12.14 -11.47
CA ASP A 110 -2.32 -12.18 -12.92
C ASP A 110 -2.42 -13.65 -13.36
N ALA A 111 -3.53 -13.98 -14.03
CA ALA A 111 -3.83 -15.34 -14.47
C ALA A 111 -2.88 -15.82 -15.58
N GLU A 112 -2.37 -14.91 -16.42
CA GLU A 112 -1.46 -15.27 -17.52
C GLU A 112 -0.06 -15.57 -16.99
N GLN A 113 0.41 -14.77 -16.04
CA GLN A 113 1.73 -14.93 -15.44
C GLN A 113 1.75 -15.84 -14.22
N SER A 114 0.58 -16.23 -13.71
CA SER A 114 0.44 -16.92 -12.41
C SER A 114 1.15 -16.18 -11.27
N ARG A 115 1.04 -14.84 -11.25
CA ARG A 115 1.76 -13.96 -10.30
C ARG A 115 0.80 -13.06 -9.55
N TYR A 116 0.97 -12.99 -8.24
CA TYR A 116 0.25 -12.02 -7.40
C TYR A 116 0.83 -10.62 -7.55
N SER A 117 0.00 -9.60 -7.34
CA SER A 117 0.43 -8.20 -7.31
C SER A 117 0.05 -7.54 -5.98
N THR A 118 1.02 -6.85 -5.37
CA THR A 118 0.83 -6.01 -4.18
C THR A 118 0.43 -4.58 -4.50
N GLY A 119 0.16 -4.29 -5.78
CA GLY A 119 -0.35 -2.99 -6.21
C GLY A 119 -1.83 -2.78 -5.90
N MET A 120 -2.53 -3.83 -5.48
CA MET A 120 -3.85 -3.73 -4.87
C MET A 120 -3.98 -4.75 -3.75
N MET A 121 -4.41 -4.33 -2.56
CA MET A 121 -4.46 -5.22 -1.39
C MET A 121 -5.65 -4.89 -0.50
N VAL A 122 -6.29 -5.92 0.06
CA VAL A 122 -7.27 -5.77 1.15
C VAL A 122 -6.57 -6.04 2.48
N CYS A 123 -6.55 -5.03 3.34
CA CYS A 123 -5.84 -5.01 4.62
C CYS A 123 -6.80 -4.70 5.78
N GLU A 124 -6.52 -5.24 6.96
CA GLU A 124 -7.16 -4.91 8.23
C GLU A 124 -6.14 -4.27 9.18
N PRO A 125 -6.03 -2.92 9.21
CA PRO A 125 -5.00 -2.25 9.98
C PRO A 125 -5.00 -2.60 11.47
N LYS A 126 -3.85 -3.05 11.96
CA LYS A 126 -3.59 -3.46 13.35
C LYS A 126 -2.13 -3.15 13.68
N LEU A 127 -1.88 -2.36 14.72
CA LEU A 127 -0.51 -2.02 15.16
C LEU A 127 0.30 -3.27 15.47
N THR A 128 -0.31 -4.29 16.09
CA THR A 128 0.37 -5.56 16.38
C THR A 128 0.85 -6.29 15.12
N THR A 129 0.11 -6.19 14.01
CA THR A 129 0.52 -6.76 12.72
C THR A 129 1.67 -5.95 12.13
N PHE A 130 1.60 -4.62 12.21
CA PHE A 130 2.69 -3.74 11.78
C PHE A 130 3.98 -4.03 12.55
N ASP A 131 3.94 -4.05 13.88
CA ASP A 131 5.12 -4.27 14.73
C ASP A 131 5.77 -5.64 14.44
N ASP A 132 4.98 -6.70 14.31
CA ASP A 132 5.47 -8.05 13.97
C ASP A 132 6.06 -8.11 12.55
N MET A 133 5.49 -7.39 11.58
CA MET A 133 6.12 -7.25 10.25
C MET A 133 7.44 -6.50 10.34
N MET A 134 7.52 -5.41 11.10
CA MET A 134 8.74 -4.64 11.26
C MET A 134 9.87 -5.44 11.92
N GLU A 135 9.56 -6.30 12.88
CA GLU A 135 10.51 -7.24 13.49
C GLU A 135 11.01 -8.27 12.47
N LYS A 136 10.09 -8.94 11.75
CA LYS A 136 10.45 -9.93 10.71
C LYS A 136 11.23 -9.32 9.55
N LEU A 137 10.93 -8.07 9.20
CA LEU A 137 11.63 -7.36 8.14
C LEU A 137 13.13 -7.24 8.45
N GLN A 138 13.54 -7.07 9.72
CA GLN A 138 14.95 -6.98 10.10
C GLN A 138 15.74 -8.27 9.81
N THR A 139 15.07 -9.41 9.81
CA THR A 139 15.69 -10.74 9.59
C THR A 139 15.43 -11.29 8.19
N THR A 140 14.64 -10.59 7.39
CA THR A 140 14.29 -11.01 6.03
C THR A 140 15.48 -10.84 5.10
N THR A 141 15.84 -11.92 4.40
CA THR A 141 16.79 -11.82 3.28
C THR A 141 16.03 -11.28 2.07
N VAL A 142 16.40 -10.08 1.61
CA VAL A 142 15.70 -9.41 0.53
C VAL A 142 16.13 -9.99 -0.81
N SER A 143 15.18 -10.57 -1.56
CA SER A 143 15.35 -10.83 -2.99
C SER A 143 15.44 -9.51 -3.76
N MET A 144 16.26 -9.44 -4.80
CA MET A 144 16.31 -8.26 -5.67
C MET A 144 15.04 -8.07 -6.53
N GLU A 145 14.18 -9.09 -6.59
CA GLU A 145 12.94 -9.08 -7.38
C GLU A 145 11.72 -9.10 -6.45
N LEU A 146 10.86 -8.09 -6.58
CA LEU A 146 9.56 -7.97 -5.91
C LEU A 146 9.62 -8.14 -4.37
N PRO A 147 10.44 -7.34 -3.67
CA PRO A 147 10.76 -7.59 -2.28
C PRO A 147 9.55 -7.47 -1.33
N ASP A 148 8.62 -6.55 -1.59
CA ASP A 148 7.37 -6.44 -0.82
C ASP A 148 6.44 -7.62 -1.04
N LEU A 149 6.27 -8.07 -2.30
CA LEU A 149 5.40 -9.20 -2.60
C LEU A 149 5.88 -10.46 -1.89
N LEU A 150 7.16 -10.77 -2.00
CA LEU A 150 7.72 -11.98 -1.39
C LEU A 150 7.64 -11.92 0.13
N PHE A 151 7.95 -10.76 0.73
CA PHE A 151 7.84 -10.55 2.17
C PHE A 151 6.39 -10.73 2.67
N LEU A 152 5.44 -10.02 2.06
CA LEU A 152 4.04 -10.09 2.48
C LEU A 152 3.47 -11.49 2.25
N LYS A 153 3.82 -12.14 1.14
CA LYS A 153 3.39 -13.52 0.84
C LYS A 153 3.87 -14.49 1.90
N ASP A 154 5.16 -14.45 2.21
CA ASP A 154 5.74 -15.28 3.27
C ASP A 154 5.07 -15.02 4.63
N TYR A 155 4.83 -13.74 4.95
CA TYR A 155 4.21 -13.32 6.20
C TYR A 155 2.79 -13.90 6.37
N PHE A 156 1.92 -13.68 5.39
CA PHE A 156 0.50 -14.06 5.48
C PHE A 156 0.26 -15.54 5.18
N ASP A 157 1.03 -16.17 4.27
CA ASP A 157 0.93 -17.61 4.03
C ASP A 157 1.29 -18.38 5.31
N LYS A 158 2.35 -17.98 6.02
CA LYS A 158 2.73 -18.59 7.31
C LYS A 158 1.71 -18.31 8.41
N ALA A 159 1.15 -17.10 8.47
CA ALA A 159 0.13 -16.77 9.45
C ALA A 159 -1.13 -17.64 9.33
N ASN A 160 -1.51 -17.98 8.09
CA ASN A 160 -2.65 -18.85 7.77
C ASN A 160 -2.37 -20.36 7.97
N THR A 161 -1.13 -20.75 8.31
CA THR A 161 -0.74 -22.13 8.60
C THR A 161 -0.59 -22.44 10.09
N LYS A 162 -0.91 -21.49 10.99
CA LYS A 162 -0.98 -21.79 12.42
C LYS A 162 -2.17 -22.75 12.67
N PRO A 163 -1.95 -23.89 13.37
CA PRO A 163 -2.96 -24.92 13.58
C PRO A 163 -4.16 -24.45 14.41
#